data_AF-A0A6J8E7W5-F1
#
_entry.id   AF-A0A6J8E7W5-F1
#
_cell.length_a   1.000
_cell.length_b   1.000
_cell.length_c   1.000
_cell.angle_alpha   90.00
_cell.angle_beta   90.00
_cell.angle_gamma   90.00
#
_symmetry.space_group_name_H-M   'P 1'
#
loop_
_entity.id
_entity.type
_entity.pdbx_description
1 polymer ?
#
loop_
_entity_poly.entity_id
_entity_poly.type
_entity_poly.pdbx_seq_one_letter_code
_entity_poly.pdbx_strand_id
1 'polypeptide(L)'
;MIFSLGQLLIPLADLLVIAAAECKSGIWIMNPDKMNTRLTGYKIRTFDNIPPRICFDKCIRRPRCHSYNYNRHILRCELNYKPKPGFVEHFHNEVGFVYVDVDHYRGDPMYDTCLGNPCKSGEVYETKKDRSVFCIKDQENMQVGDCTELFEYKRKSGIYTIYPSKSDEGLKVFCNVTNGGWTVIQRRIDGKENFHRNWVEYENGFGDLQNEFWLGNKYLYLLTNNGSYKLRVELVRGDGKYFYAEYSNFKVGNATLKYMLTTAYGYSGNAGRSSDSLVNPGNKMIIVIR
;
A
#
# COMPACT_ATOMS: atom_id res chain seq x y z
N MET A 1 44.20 20.52 -39.43
CA MET A 1 43.08 20.44 -38.47
C MET A 1 42.23 19.25 -38.86
N ILE A 2 42.07 18.34 -37.91
CA ILE A 2 41.55 16.99 -38.07
C ILE A 2 40.04 17.03 -38.30
N PHE A 3 39.56 16.30 -39.30
CA PHE A 3 38.15 15.93 -39.43
C PHE A 3 37.77 15.04 -38.25
N SER A 4 36.86 15.50 -37.38
CA SER A 4 36.29 14.69 -36.30
C SER A 4 34.92 14.17 -36.70
N LEU A 5 34.77 12.85 -36.61
CA LEU A 5 33.52 12.09 -36.57
C LEU A 5 32.48 12.73 -35.62
N GLY A 6 31.19 12.65 -35.99
CA GLY A 6 30.10 13.06 -35.09
C GLY A 6 28.70 13.15 -35.71
N GLN A 7 28.30 12.20 -36.57
CA GLN A 7 26.89 11.95 -36.87
C GLN A 7 26.34 10.92 -35.86
N LEU A 8 25.06 11.10 -35.48
CA LEU A 8 24.22 10.26 -34.61
C LEU A 8 24.45 10.38 -33.10
N LEU A 9 23.96 11.48 -32.51
CA LEU A 9 23.44 11.48 -31.14
C LEU A 9 22.08 12.20 -31.14
N ILE A 10 21.03 11.43 -31.46
CA ILE A 10 19.70 11.72 -30.91
C ILE A 10 19.87 11.52 -29.40
N PRO A 11 19.51 12.49 -28.55
CA PRO A 11 19.75 12.38 -27.12
C PRO A 11 18.96 11.19 -26.58
N LEU A 12 19.63 10.33 -25.80
CA LEU A 12 19.07 9.16 -25.10
C LEU A 12 17.76 9.46 -24.34
N ALA A 13 17.50 10.72 -24.00
CA ALA A 13 16.26 11.18 -23.39
C ALA A 13 15.03 11.04 -24.32
N ASP A 14 15.18 11.21 -25.63
CA ASP A 14 14.07 11.09 -26.58
C ASP A 14 13.72 9.62 -26.88
N LEU A 15 14.71 8.72 -26.81
CA LEU A 15 14.49 7.26 -26.87
C LEU A 15 13.77 6.72 -25.63
N LEU A 16 14.05 7.28 -24.44
CA LEU A 16 13.34 6.94 -23.20
C LEU A 16 11.88 7.44 -23.21
N VAL A 17 11.62 8.60 -23.81
CA VAL A 17 10.26 9.16 -23.92
C VAL A 17 9.43 8.39 -24.95
N ILE A 18 10.04 7.92 -26.04
CA ILE A 18 9.41 7.03 -27.03
C ILE A 18 9.15 5.64 -26.41
N ALA A 19 10.13 5.05 -25.72
CA ALA A 19 9.97 3.77 -25.02
C ALA A 19 8.88 3.82 -23.93
N ALA A 20 8.80 4.92 -23.17
CA ALA A 20 7.74 5.14 -22.19
C ALA A 20 6.37 5.34 -22.86
N ALA A 21 6.30 5.94 -24.05
CA ALA A 21 5.05 6.09 -24.80
C ALA A 21 4.55 4.79 -25.44
N GLU A 22 5.47 3.90 -25.83
CA GLU A 22 5.11 2.58 -26.37
C GLU A 22 4.74 1.59 -25.25
N CYS A 23 5.30 1.74 -24.05
CA CYS A 23 4.81 1.05 -22.85
C CYS A 23 3.39 1.47 -22.42
N LYS A 24 2.98 2.74 -22.68
CA LYS A 24 1.63 3.28 -22.33
C LYS A 24 0.44 2.58 -23.01
N SER A 25 0.68 1.74 -24.02
CA SER A 25 -0.36 1.05 -24.79
C SER A 25 -0.38 -0.48 -24.58
N GLY A 26 0.54 -1.00 -23.76
CA GLY A 26 0.74 -2.45 -23.60
C GLY A 26 1.38 -3.11 -24.82
N ILE A 27 1.88 -2.35 -25.81
CA ILE A 27 2.50 -2.86 -27.03
C ILE A 27 3.82 -3.57 -26.73
N TRP A 28 4.64 -3.09 -25.77
CA TRP A 28 5.93 -3.73 -25.44
C TRP A 28 5.86 -5.07 -24.70
N ILE A 29 4.75 -5.38 -24.02
CA ILE A 29 4.54 -6.72 -23.43
C ILE A 29 4.27 -7.74 -24.54
N MET A 30 3.91 -7.27 -25.73
CA MET A 30 3.78 -8.08 -26.93
C MET A 30 5.07 -7.92 -27.70
N ASN A 31 5.98 -8.88 -27.59
CA ASN A 31 6.96 -9.08 -28.64
C ASN A 31 6.14 -9.12 -29.97
N PRO A 32 6.32 -8.17 -30.90
CA PRO A 32 5.51 -8.10 -32.13
C PRO A 32 5.58 -9.41 -32.92
N ASP A 33 6.71 -10.12 -32.81
CA ASP A 33 6.95 -11.44 -33.40
C ASP A 33 6.14 -12.57 -32.74
N LYS A 34 5.43 -12.29 -31.63
CA LYS A 34 4.68 -13.24 -30.80
C LYS A 34 3.22 -12.82 -30.59
N MET A 35 2.71 -11.84 -31.34
CA MET A 35 1.27 -11.60 -31.41
C MET A 35 0.55 -12.81 -32.02
N ASN A 36 -0.69 -13.04 -31.57
CA ASN A 36 -1.50 -14.20 -31.95
C ASN A 36 -0.77 -15.52 -31.72
N THR A 37 0.10 -15.59 -30.72
CA THR A 37 0.87 -16.80 -30.42
C THR A 37 0.47 -17.32 -29.05
N ARG A 38 0.19 -18.61 -28.98
CA ARG A 38 -0.15 -19.31 -27.73
C ARG A 38 0.72 -20.55 -27.57
N LEU A 39 1.31 -20.68 -26.40
CA LEU A 39 2.05 -21.88 -26.00
C LEU A 39 1.07 -22.94 -25.48
N THR A 40 1.11 -24.15 -26.05
CA THR A 40 0.29 -25.29 -25.60
C THR A 40 1.17 -26.36 -24.94
N GLY A 41 0.55 -27.32 -24.22
CA GLY A 41 1.25 -28.45 -23.60
C GLY A 41 2.00 -28.17 -22.29
N TYR A 42 2.30 -26.91 -21.96
CA TYR A 42 3.07 -26.53 -20.77
C TYR A 42 2.28 -25.74 -19.70
N LYS A 43 0.95 -25.84 -19.75
CA LYS A 43 0.05 -25.05 -18.91
C LYS A 43 0.04 -25.55 -17.47
N ILE A 44 0.26 -24.64 -16.52
CA ILE A 44 0.14 -24.85 -15.07
C ILE A 44 -1.30 -24.61 -14.62
N ARG A 45 -1.85 -23.44 -14.96
CA ARG A 45 -3.15 -23.00 -14.47
C ARG A 45 -3.74 -21.91 -15.36
N THR A 46 -5.06 -21.93 -15.46
CA THR A 46 -5.85 -20.91 -16.16
C THR A 46 -6.54 -19.99 -15.14
N PHE A 47 -6.64 -18.72 -15.46
CA PHE A 47 -7.43 -17.73 -14.74
C PHE A 47 -8.24 -16.92 -15.75
N ASP A 48 -9.52 -16.72 -15.44
CA ASP A 48 -10.44 -15.97 -16.27
C ASP A 48 -10.82 -14.66 -15.61
N ASN A 49 -11.23 -13.68 -16.40
CA ASN A 49 -11.61 -12.34 -15.94
C ASN A 49 -10.54 -11.67 -15.09
N ILE A 50 -9.26 -11.91 -15.39
CA ILE A 50 -8.15 -11.23 -14.71
C ILE A 50 -7.41 -10.32 -15.68
N PRO A 51 -7.02 -9.12 -15.24
CA PRO A 51 -6.24 -8.21 -16.08
C PRO A 51 -4.80 -8.73 -16.29
N PRO A 52 -4.10 -8.25 -17.33
CA PRO A 52 -2.77 -8.77 -17.71
C PRO A 52 -1.75 -8.69 -16.57
N ARG A 53 -1.80 -7.60 -15.78
CA ARG A 53 -0.97 -7.41 -14.59
C ARG A 53 -1.10 -8.55 -13.59
N ILE A 54 -2.34 -8.96 -13.29
CA ILE A 54 -2.61 -10.01 -12.30
C ILE A 54 -2.16 -11.37 -12.85
N CYS A 55 -2.15 -11.55 -14.17
CA CYS A 55 -1.55 -12.73 -14.80
C CYS A 55 -0.04 -12.79 -14.55
N PHE A 56 0.67 -11.69 -14.80
CA PHE A 56 2.11 -11.58 -14.54
C PHE A 56 2.45 -11.79 -13.06
N ASP A 57 1.76 -11.09 -12.15
CA ASP A 57 1.98 -11.20 -10.70
C ASP A 57 1.78 -12.64 -10.19
N LYS A 58 0.75 -13.33 -10.70
CA LYS A 58 0.53 -14.74 -10.42
C LYS A 58 1.62 -15.64 -11.00
N CYS A 59 2.29 -15.25 -12.08
CA CYS A 59 3.44 -15.99 -12.61
C CYS A 59 4.68 -15.77 -11.75
N ILE A 60 5.10 -14.53 -11.49
CA ILE A 60 6.35 -14.25 -10.75
C ILE A 60 6.33 -14.78 -9.31
N ARG A 61 5.16 -14.81 -8.66
CA ARG A 61 4.98 -15.37 -7.31
C ARG A 61 4.99 -16.90 -7.28
N ARG A 62 4.96 -17.55 -8.44
CA ARG A 62 5.00 -19.00 -8.57
C ARG A 62 6.41 -19.44 -8.98
N PRO A 63 7.13 -20.18 -8.11
CA PRO A 63 8.49 -20.64 -8.43
C PRO A 63 8.60 -21.48 -9.70
N ARG A 64 7.50 -22.14 -10.11
CA ARG A 64 7.44 -23.00 -11.31
C ARG A 64 6.89 -22.30 -12.55
N CYS A 65 6.53 -21.02 -12.47
CA CYS A 65 6.03 -20.29 -13.62
C CYS A 65 7.17 -19.52 -14.28
N HIS A 66 7.30 -19.73 -15.59
CA HIS A 66 8.41 -19.19 -16.38
C HIS A 66 7.90 -18.40 -17.60
N SER A 67 6.65 -18.63 -18.02
CA SER A 67 5.97 -17.84 -19.06
C SER A 67 4.45 -17.88 -18.85
N TYR A 68 3.69 -17.12 -19.63
CA TYR A 68 2.24 -17.25 -19.70
C TYR A 68 1.68 -16.89 -21.08
N ASN A 69 0.50 -17.40 -21.40
CA ASN A 69 -0.34 -16.89 -22.48
C ASN A 69 -1.37 -15.93 -21.90
N TYR A 70 -1.66 -14.85 -22.61
CA TYR A 70 -2.73 -13.93 -22.22
C TYR A 70 -3.61 -13.59 -23.42
N ASN A 71 -4.92 -13.72 -23.25
CA ASN A 71 -5.90 -13.29 -24.24
C ASN A 71 -6.61 -12.02 -23.76
N ARG A 72 -6.40 -10.92 -24.50
CA ARG A 72 -6.94 -9.60 -24.14
C ARG A 72 -8.44 -9.44 -24.38
N HIS A 73 -8.99 -10.20 -25.33
CA HIS A 73 -10.40 -10.06 -25.70
C HIS A 73 -11.32 -10.70 -24.69
N ILE A 74 -10.86 -11.78 -24.05
CA ILE A 74 -11.63 -12.55 -23.06
C ILE A 74 -11.01 -12.52 -21.65
N LEU A 75 -9.96 -11.70 -21.44
CA LEU A 75 -9.26 -11.53 -20.17
C LEU A 75 -8.82 -12.88 -19.53
N ARG A 76 -8.27 -13.76 -20.37
CA ARG A 76 -7.85 -15.11 -19.98
C ARG A 76 -6.34 -15.20 -19.86
N CYS A 77 -5.87 -15.72 -18.74
CA CYS A 77 -4.47 -15.92 -18.42
C CYS A 77 -4.17 -17.41 -18.28
N GLU A 78 -3.12 -17.89 -18.95
CA GLU A 78 -2.65 -19.27 -18.85
C GLU A 78 -1.18 -19.29 -18.45
N LEU A 79 -0.91 -19.62 -17.20
CA LEU A 79 0.45 -19.72 -16.68
C LEU A 79 1.12 -20.96 -17.22
N ASN A 80 2.41 -20.88 -17.54
CA ASN A 80 3.20 -21.95 -18.13
C ASN A 80 4.53 -22.17 -17.38
N TYR A 81 5.00 -23.42 -17.33
CA TYR A 81 6.24 -23.78 -16.62
C TYR A 81 7.48 -23.80 -17.51
N LYS A 82 7.40 -23.31 -18.75
CA LYS A 82 8.54 -23.21 -19.67
C LYS A 82 8.70 -21.79 -20.19
N PRO A 83 9.91 -21.18 -20.15
CA PRO A 83 10.13 -19.79 -20.53
C PRO A 83 10.04 -19.56 -22.04
N LYS A 84 10.58 -20.49 -22.84
CA LYS A 84 10.41 -20.66 -24.29
C LYS A 84 10.88 -22.07 -24.69
N PRO A 85 10.02 -22.95 -25.23
CA PRO A 85 10.49 -24.22 -25.77
C PRO A 85 11.39 -23.98 -26.98
N GLY A 86 12.43 -24.80 -27.15
CA GLY A 86 13.31 -24.75 -28.33
C GLY A 86 12.64 -25.21 -29.63
N PHE A 87 11.47 -25.85 -29.54
CA PHE A 87 10.74 -26.42 -30.67
C PHE A 87 9.52 -25.55 -31.04
N VAL A 88 9.34 -25.29 -32.34
CA VAL A 88 8.28 -24.44 -32.91
C VAL A 88 6.89 -25.07 -32.75
N GLU A 89 6.81 -26.40 -32.70
CA GLU A 89 5.56 -27.17 -32.71
C GLU A 89 4.61 -26.90 -31.52
N HIS A 90 5.12 -26.34 -30.42
CA HIS A 90 4.32 -25.99 -29.25
C HIS A 90 3.68 -24.60 -29.31
N PHE A 91 4.10 -23.78 -30.28
CA PHE A 91 3.53 -22.47 -30.50
C PHE A 91 2.48 -22.54 -31.61
N HIS A 92 1.24 -22.25 -31.25
CA HIS A 92 0.15 -22.18 -32.20
C HIS A 92 -0.22 -20.73 -32.45
N ASN A 93 -0.56 -20.44 -33.72
CA ASN A 93 -1.15 -19.17 -34.07
C ASN A 93 -2.62 -19.18 -33.61
N GLU A 94 -2.94 -18.40 -32.59
CA GLU A 94 -4.29 -18.27 -32.04
C GLU A 94 -4.60 -16.79 -31.82
N VAL A 95 -5.59 -16.29 -32.56
CA VAL A 95 -5.92 -14.86 -32.59
C VAL A 95 -6.29 -14.36 -31.20
N GLY A 96 -5.68 -13.24 -30.81
CA GLY A 96 -5.96 -12.57 -29.54
C GLY A 96 -5.14 -13.08 -28.36
N PHE A 97 -4.47 -14.24 -28.47
CA PHE A 97 -3.48 -14.68 -27.50
C PHE A 97 -2.12 -14.04 -27.77
N VAL A 98 -1.43 -13.71 -26.68
CA VAL A 98 -0.05 -13.26 -26.69
C VAL A 98 0.74 -14.14 -25.72
N TYR A 99 1.91 -14.55 -26.16
CA TYR A 99 2.86 -15.29 -25.35
C TYR A 99 3.88 -14.36 -24.70
N VAL A 100 4.15 -14.55 -23.41
CA VAL A 100 5.11 -13.76 -22.64
C VAL A 100 6.10 -14.67 -21.90
N ASP A 101 7.39 -14.59 -22.25
CA ASP A 101 8.50 -15.22 -21.54
C ASP A 101 8.88 -14.36 -20.33
N VAL A 102 8.55 -14.81 -19.11
CA VAL A 102 8.75 -14.01 -17.89
C VAL A 102 10.21 -14.03 -17.44
N ASP A 103 10.93 -15.12 -17.69
CA ASP A 103 12.34 -15.23 -17.28
C ASP A 103 13.23 -14.31 -18.11
N HIS A 104 12.91 -14.08 -19.39
CA HIS A 104 13.65 -13.15 -20.24
C HIS A 104 13.68 -11.71 -19.67
N TYR A 105 12.63 -11.30 -18.96
CA TYR A 105 12.48 -9.94 -18.42
C TYR A 105 12.67 -9.86 -16.90
N ARG A 106 13.08 -10.96 -16.24
CA ARG A 106 13.21 -11.01 -14.79
C ARG A 106 14.39 -10.15 -14.32
N GLY A 107 14.09 -9.06 -13.60
CA GLY A 107 15.10 -8.14 -13.08
C GLY A 107 15.38 -6.92 -13.97
N ASP A 108 14.60 -6.71 -15.03
CA ASP A 108 14.65 -5.50 -15.85
C ASP A 108 13.83 -4.36 -15.20
N PRO A 109 14.47 -3.26 -14.75
CA PRO A 109 13.78 -2.13 -14.11
C PRO A 109 12.77 -1.42 -15.01
N MET A 110 12.96 -1.49 -16.33
CA MET A 110 12.05 -0.90 -17.32
C MET A 110 10.76 -1.72 -17.42
N TYR A 111 10.85 -3.04 -17.24
CA TYR A 111 9.71 -3.96 -17.29
C TYR A 111 8.81 -3.88 -16.04
N ASP A 112 9.39 -3.63 -14.86
CA ASP A 112 8.65 -3.35 -13.62
C ASP A 112 7.83 -2.04 -13.70
N THR A 113 8.32 -1.06 -14.46
CA THR A 113 7.65 0.24 -14.66
C THR A 113 6.44 0.13 -15.60
N CYS A 114 6.48 -0.78 -16.59
CA CYS A 114 5.41 -0.95 -17.58
C CYS A 114 4.22 -1.82 -17.12
N LEU A 115 4.34 -2.49 -15.96
CA LEU A 115 3.28 -3.31 -15.35
C LEU A 115 2.72 -2.73 -14.03
N GLY A 116 3.24 -1.56 -13.63
CA GLY A 116 2.74 -0.79 -12.50
C GLY A 116 1.42 -0.09 -12.80
N ASN A 117 0.62 0.17 -11.76
CA ASN A 117 -0.47 1.13 -11.86
C ASN A 117 0.10 2.46 -12.37
N PRO A 118 -0.38 3.04 -13.50
CA PRO A 118 0.12 4.32 -13.99
C PRO A 118 -0.23 5.48 -13.04
N CYS A 119 -1.08 5.20 -12.06
CA CYS A 119 -1.55 6.14 -11.07
C CYS A 119 -0.82 5.97 -9.74
N LYS A 120 -0.84 7.03 -8.93
CA LYS A 120 -0.23 7.01 -7.61
C LYS A 120 -0.92 5.95 -6.74
N SER A 121 -0.26 5.53 -5.66
CA SER A 121 -0.91 4.69 -4.65
C SER A 121 -2.27 5.30 -4.27
N GLY A 122 -3.33 4.49 -4.23
CA GLY A 122 -4.71 4.95 -3.95
C GLY A 122 -5.52 5.50 -5.14
N GLU A 123 -4.96 5.48 -6.35
CA GLU A 123 -5.67 5.85 -7.58
C GLU A 123 -5.93 4.62 -8.46
N VAL A 124 -7.06 4.61 -9.16
CA VAL A 124 -7.41 3.67 -10.23
C VAL A 124 -7.34 4.42 -11.55
N TYR A 125 -7.07 3.70 -12.65
CA TYR A 125 -7.06 4.32 -13.97
C TYR A 125 -8.37 4.06 -14.71
N GLU A 126 -8.89 5.10 -15.36
CA GLU A 126 -9.99 5.02 -16.32
C GLU A 126 -9.47 5.34 -17.72
N THR A 127 -9.96 4.60 -18.71
CA THR A 127 -9.62 4.83 -20.12
C THR A 127 -10.77 5.57 -20.82
N LYS A 128 -10.49 6.78 -21.31
CA LYS A 128 -11.45 7.55 -22.10
C LYS A 128 -11.58 6.95 -23.51
N LYS A 129 -12.62 7.39 -24.24
CA LYS A 129 -12.90 6.94 -25.62
C LYS A 129 -11.76 7.22 -26.60
N ASP A 130 -10.96 8.24 -26.33
CA ASP A 130 -9.76 8.61 -27.09
C ASP A 130 -8.51 7.80 -26.69
N ARG A 131 -8.68 6.78 -25.84
CA ARG A 131 -7.61 5.93 -25.29
C ARG A 131 -6.66 6.65 -24.33
N SER A 132 -6.98 7.88 -23.91
CA SER A 132 -6.24 8.52 -22.83
C SER A 132 -6.56 7.84 -21.48
N VAL A 133 -5.53 7.63 -20.67
CA VAL A 133 -5.63 7.05 -19.33
C VAL A 133 -5.64 8.19 -18.33
N PHE A 134 -6.66 8.23 -17.47
CA PHE A 134 -6.76 9.22 -16.39
C PHE A 134 -6.85 8.52 -15.04
N CYS A 135 -6.11 9.05 -14.07
CA CYS A 135 -6.07 8.53 -12.72
C CYS A 135 -7.22 9.12 -11.91
N ILE A 136 -8.22 8.30 -11.64
CA ILE A 136 -9.28 8.58 -10.69
C ILE A 136 -8.83 8.14 -9.30
N LYS A 137 -9.06 8.98 -8.30
CA LYS A 137 -8.90 8.56 -6.91
C LYS A 137 -10.01 7.55 -6.61
N ASP A 138 -9.67 6.28 -6.43
CA ASP A 138 -10.65 5.27 -6.04
C ASP A 138 -11.00 5.51 -4.58
N GLN A 139 -12.08 6.26 -4.38
CA GLN A 139 -12.51 6.64 -3.05
C GLN A 139 -13.23 5.50 -2.30
N GLU A 140 -13.49 4.36 -2.94
CA GLU A 140 -14.26 3.26 -2.35
C GLU A 140 -13.42 2.03 -1.99
N ASN A 141 -12.32 1.72 -2.70
CA ASN A 141 -11.43 0.58 -2.40
C ASN A 141 -10.01 0.93 -1.94
N MET A 142 -9.84 2.13 -1.37
CA MET A 142 -8.52 2.61 -0.92
C MET A 142 -8.00 1.85 0.30
N GLN A 143 -7.09 0.90 0.09
CA GLN A 143 -6.32 0.26 1.17
C GLN A 143 -5.23 1.22 1.66
N VAL A 144 -5.58 2.05 2.63
CA VAL A 144 -4.62 2.94 3.31
C VAL A 144 -3.89 2.21 4.43
N GLY A 145 -2.59 2.45 4.61
CA GLY A 145 -1.82 1.85 5.70
C GLY A 145 -2.16 2.44 7.08
N ASP A 146 -2.45 3.75 7.10
CA ASP A 146 -2.80 4.51 8.31
C ASP A 146 -3.66 5.74 7.97
N CYS A 147 -3.98 6.54 8.99
CA CYS A 147 -4.78 7.76 8.82
C CYS A 147 -4.03 8.93 8.14
N THR A 148 -2.70 8.86 8.01
CA THR A 148 -1.88 9.90 7.36
C THR A 148 -2.26 10.01 5.90
N GLU A 149 -2.40 8.87 5.23
CA GLU A 149 -2.78 8.80 3.82
C GLU A 149 -4.17 9.46 3.60
N LEU A 150 -5.13 9.24 4.51
CA LEU A 150 -6.47 9.83 4.42
C LEU A 150 -6.47 11.37 4.43
N PHE A 151 -5.46 11.99 5.06
CA PHE A 151 -5.26 13.44 5.03
C PHE A 151 -4.86 13.95 3.65
N GLU A 152 -3.99 13.23 2.95
CA GLU A 152 -3.60 13.56 1.58
C GLU A 152 -4.80 13.50 0.62
N TYR A 153 -5.74 12.60 0.90
CA TYR A 153 -6.99 12.48 0.17
C TYR A 153 -8.09 13.43 0.63
N LYS A 154 -7.82 14.34 1.58
CA LYS A 154 -8.77 15.33 2.11
C LYS A 154 -10.08 14.70 2.59
N ARG A 155 -9.99 13.51 3.21
CA ARG A 155 -11.16 12.85 3.81
C ARG A 155 -11.62 13.58 5.07
N LYS A 156 -12.85 13.29 5.51
CA LYS A 156 -13.37 13.80 6.79
C LYS A 156 -12.88 12.94 7.94
N SER A 157 -12.75 13.51 9.13
CA SER A 157 -12.49 12.74 10.34
C SER A 157 -13.63 11.75 10.59
N GLY A 158 -13.31 10.53 11.05
CA GLY A 158 -14.29 9.47 11.22
C GLY A 158 -13.64 8.10 11.41
N ILE A 159 -14.47 7.06 11.41
CA ILE A 159 -14.01 5.68 11.50
C ILE A 159 -13.69 5.17 10.10
N TYR A 160 -12.49 4.62 9.93
CA TYR A 160 -12.01 4.01 8.69
C TYR A 160 -11.45 2.63 8.96
N THR A 161 -11.49 1.77 7.94
CA THR A 161 -10.70 0.54 7.92
C THR A 161 -9.36 0.85 7.27
N ILE A 162 -8.26 0.64 8.00
CA ILE A 162 -6.89 0.75 7.51
C ILE A 162 -6.27 -0.64 7.39
N TYR A 163 -5.20 -0.77 6.62
CA TYR A 163 -4.51 -2.03 6.32
C TYR A 163 -3.01 -1.88 6.63
N PRO A 164 -2.62 -1.88 7.92
CA PRO A 164 -1.24 -1.68 8.32
C PRO A 164 -0.32 -2.69 7.62
N SER A 165 0.80 -2.24 7.08
CA SER A 165 1.74 -3.11 6.34
C SER A 165 1.17 -3.81 5.12
N LYS A 166 0.08 -3.28 4.53
CA LYS A 166 -0.64 -3.92 3.40
C LYS A 166 -1.13 -5.32 3.76
N SER A 167 -1.52 -5.54 5.03
CA SER A 167 -2.17 -6.78 5.45
C SER A 167 -3.50 -6.98 4.72
N ASP A 168 -3.89 -8.23 4.48
CA ASP A 168 -5.23 -8.54 3.97
C ASP A 168 -6.30 -8.34 5.07
N GLU A 169 -5.90 -8.34 6.34
CA GLU A 169 -6.76 -8.07 7.49
C GLU A 169 -6.85 -6.56 7.74
N GLY A 170 -8.07 -6.01 7.65
CA GLY A 170 -8.35 -4.61 7.89
C GLY A 170 -8.60 -4.30 9.37
N LEU A 171 -8.08 -3.19 9.85
CA LEU A 171 -8.23 -2.67 11.20
C LEU A 171 -9.13 -1.43 11.20
N LYS A 172 -10.22 -1.44 11.98
CA LYS A 172 -11.03 -0.24 12.18
C LYS A 172 -10.37 0.70 13.18
N VAL A 173 -10.20 1.96 12.80
CA VAL A 173 -9.61 3.02 13.63
C VAL A 173 -10.42 4.30 13.50
N PHE A 174 -10.31 5.19 14.49
CA PHE A 174 -10.76 6.57 14.32
C PHE A 174 -9.61 7.43 13.78
N CYS A 175 -9.84 8.06 12.63
CA CYS A 175 -8.90 8.99 12.01
C CYS A 175 -9.33 10.44 12.26
N ASN A 176 -8.47 11.23 12.90
CA ASN A 176 -8.60 12.68 12.94
C ASN A 176 -7.84 13.29 11.75
N VAL A 177 -8.54 13.34 10.62
CA VAL A 177 -7.98 13.81 9.35
C VAL A 177 -7.79 15.32 9.36
N THR A 178 -8.75 16.07 9.92
CA THR A 178 -8.74 17.55 9.97
C THR A 178 -7.47 18.16 10.57
N ASN A 179 -6.77 17.44 11.44
CA ASN A 179 -5.56 17.93 12.10
C ASN A 179 -4.27 17.21 11.64
N GLY A 180 -4.23 16.75 10.39
CA GLY A 180 -3.03 16.16 9.78
C GLY A 180 -3.00 14.64 9.74
N GLY A 181 -4.14 13.96 9.76
CA GLY A 181 -4.19 12.51 9.52
C GLY A 181 -3.79 11.64 10.71
N TRP A 182 -4.19 12.03 11.91
CA TRP A 182 -3.84 11.29 13.12
C TRP A 182 -4.67 10.03 13.32
N THR A 183 -4.00 8.93 13.65
CA THR A 183 -4.66 7.70 14.11
C THR A 183 -4.88 7.81 15.62
N VAL A 184 -6.12 7.78 16.08
CA VAL A 184 -6.44 7.84 17.52
C VAL A 184 -6.29 6.45 18.12
N ILE A 185 -5.41 6.32 19.12
CA ILE A 185 -5.13 5.05 19.79
C ILE A 185 -5.78 4.94 21.18
N GLN A 186 -6.10 6.08 21.79
CA GLN A 186 -6.88 6.16 23.02
C GLN A 186 -7.71 7.44 23.03
N ARG A 187 -8.93 7.36 23.58
CA ARG A 187 -9.75 8.53 23.90
C ARG A 187 -10.43 8.38 25.26
N ARG A 188 -10.35 9.42 26.08
CA ARG A 188 -11.10 9.66 27.33
C ARG A 188 -11.84 11.00 27.24
N ILE A 189 -13.13 11.00 27.53
CA ILE A 189 -14.05 12.13 27.41
C ILE A 189 -14.84 12.35 28.72
N ASP A 190 -15.46 11.29 29.26
CA ASP A 190 -16.44 11.39 30.34
C ASP A 190 -16.31 10.28 31.40
N GLY A 191 -15.38 9.35 31.23
CA GLY A 191 -15.08 8.28 32.19
C GLY A 191 -16.08 7.14 32.22
N LYS A 192 -16.99 7.03 31.24
CA LYS A 192 -17.99 5.95 31.19
C LYS A 192 -17.41 4.60 30.78
N GLU A 193 -16.34 4.59 29.99
CA GLU A 193 -15.69 3.34 29.60
C GLU A 193 -14.75 2.88 30.73
N ASN A 194 -14.86 1.60 31.09
CA ASN A 194 -14.00 1.03 32.11
C ASN A 194 -12.61 0.73 31.53
N PHE A 195 -11.57 1.39 32.06
CA PHE A 195 -10.17 1.12 31.70
C PHE A 195 -9.47 0.16 32.68
N HIS A 196 -10.14 -0.29 33.74
CA HIS A 196 -9.66 -1.36 34.60
C HIS A 196 -9.98 -2.72 33.95
N ARG A 197 -9.15 -3.09 32.97
CA ARG A 197 -9.31 -4.26 32.09
C ARG A 197 -8.13 -5.23 32.24
N ASN A 198 -8.36 -6.49 31.88
CA ASN A 198 -7.32 -7.52 31.92
C ASN A 198 -6.36 -7.43 30.72
N TRP A 199 -5.30 -8.24 30.73
CA TRP A 199 -4.28 -8.25 29.68
C TRP A 199 -4.84 -8.51 28.28
N VAL A 200 -5.72 -9.50 28.14
CA VAL A 200 -6.30 -9.91 26.85
C VAL A 200 -7.16 -8.79 26.26
N GLU A 201 -7.89 -8.07 27.10
CA GLU A 201 -8.66 -6.89 26.69
C GLU A 201 -7.73 -5.73 26.25
N TYR A 202 -6.64 -5.47 26.97
CA TYR A 202 -5.66 -4.47 26.55
C TYR A 202 -4.92 -4.84 25.26
N GLU A 203 -4.70 -6.14 25.03
CA GLU A 203 -4.07 -6.66 23.82
C GLU A 203 -4.96 -6.46 22.59
N ASN A 204 -6.25 -6.78 22.72
CA ASN A 204 -7.24 -6.72 21.63
C ASN A 204 -7.97 -5.37 21.50
N GLY A 205 -7.87 -4.49 22.49
CA GLY A 205 -8.62 -3.25 22.53
C GLY A 205 -10.03 -3.41 23.10
N PHE A 206 -10.62 -2.28 23.51
CA PHE A 206 -11.95 -2.20 24.12
C PHE A 206 -12.54 -0.80 23.99
N GLY A 207 -13.84 -0.69 24.25
CA GLY A 207 -14.60 0.56 24.16
C GLY A 207 -15.18 0.82 22.77
N ASP A 208 -15.57 2.07 22.54
CA ASP A 208 -16.24 2.51 21.32
C ASP A 208 -15.40 3.57 20.59
N LEU A 209 -15.05 3.29 19.34
CA LEU A 209 -14.27 4.20 18.49
C LEU A 209 -14.95 5.58 18.28
N GLN A 210 -16.27 5.66 18.45
CA GLN A 210 -17.00 6.95 18.44
C GLN A 210 -16.90 7.71 19.78
N ASN A 211 -16.63 7.00 20.88
CA ASN A 211 -16.57 7.53 22.24
C ASN A 211 -15.20 7.24 22.90
N GLU A 212 -15.19 6.61 24.07
CA GLU A 212 -13.98 6.25 24.79
C GLU A 212 -13.51 4.84 24.42
N PHE A 213 -12.22 4.68 24.16
CA PHE A 213 -11.65 3.38 23.77
C PHE A 213 -10.15 3.30 23.99
N TRP A 214 -9.66 2.06 24.00
CA TRP A 214 -8.27 1.69 23.81
C TRP A 214 -8.16 0.85 22.53
N LEU A 215 -7.30 1.25 21.60
CA LEU A 215 -7.22 0.58 20.30
C LEU A 215 -6.77 -0.88 20.41
N GLY A 216 -5.83 -1.19 21.32
CA GLY A 216 -5.27 -2.52 21.53
C GLY A 216 -3.77 -2.59 21.27
N ASN A 217 -3.03 -3.23 22.17
CA ASN A 217 -1.56 -3.27 22.13
C ASN A 217 -1.03 -4.00 20.89
N LYS A 218 -1.72 -5.08 20.47
CA LYS A 218 -1.39 -5.80 19.24
C LYS A 218 -1.38 -4.86 18.04
N TYR A 219 -2.35 -3.96 17.96
CA TYR A 219 -2.49 -3.02 16.86
C TYR A 219 -1.51 -1.85 16.93
N LEU A 220 -1.19 -1.36 18.14
CA LEU A 220 -0.10 -0.40 18.31
C LEU A 220 1.23 -0.96 17.81
N TYR A 221 1.53 -2.23 18.12
CA TYR A 221 2.72 -2.91 17.60
C TYR A 221 2.70 -3.00 16.07
N LEU A 222 1.58 -3.46 15.49
CA LEU A 222 1.43 -3.58 14.03
C LEU A 222 1.64 -2.24 13.30
N LEU A 223 1.13 -1.14 13.86
CA LEU A 223 1.28 0.19 13.30
C LEU A 223 2.73 0.68 13.45
N THR A 224 3.23 0.75 14.69
CA THR A 224 4.50 1.42 15.00
C THR A 224 5.76 0.66 14.56
N ASN A 225 5.66 -0.66 14.33
CA ASN A 225 6.81 -1.47 13.92
C ASN A 225 7.13 -1.34 12.42
N ASN A 226 6.18 -0.91 11.59
CA ASN A 226 6.36 -0.82 10.14
C ASN A 226 6.61 0.62 9.63
N GLY A 227 7.29 1.44 10.42
CA GLY A 227 7.62 2.81 10.03
C GLY A 227 8.26 3.62 11.16
N SER A 228 8.34 4.93 10.93
CA SER A 228 8.68 5.91 11.95
C SER A 228 7.41 6.64 12.33
N TYR A 229 6.89 6.36 13.52
CA TYR A 229 5.71 7.03 14.05
C TYR A 229 6.11 8.00 15.15
N LYS A 230 5.45 9.15 15.19
CA LYS A 230 5.42 10.03 16.35
C LYS A 230 4.16 9.80 17.16
N LEU A 231 4.28 10.03 18.46
CA LEU A 231 3.17 9.96 19.42
C LEU A 231 2.84 11.36 19.88
N ARG A 232 1.56 11.69 20.01
CA ARG A 232 1.11 12.90 20.70
C ARG A 232 0.01 12.55 21.71
N VAL A 233 0.19 13.04 22.93
CA VAL A 233 -0.77 13.00 24.02
C VAL A 233 -1.34 14.40 24.16
N GLU A 234 -2.65 14.51 24.15
CA GLU A 234 -3.40 15.75 24.38
C GLU A 234 -4.26 15.61 25.62
N LEU A 235 -4.19 16.59 26.52
CA LEU A 235 -4.91 16.62 27.77
C LEU A 235 -5.64 17.95 27.92
N VAL A 236 -6.94 17.88 28.19
CA VAL A 236 -7.74 19.03 28.62
C VAL A 236 -8.14 18.78 30.06
N ARG A 237 -7.68 19.62 30.97
CA ARG A 237 -8.08 19.56 32.38
C ARG A 237 -9.51 20.03 32.57
N GLY A 238 -10.13 19.64 33.70
CA GLY A 238 -11.47 20.10 34.06
C GLY A 238 -11.62 21.63 34.19
N ASP A 239 -10.52 22.37 34.39
CA ASP A 239 -10.48 23.84 34.37
C ASP A 239 -10.30 24.44 32.96
N GLY A 240 -10.37 23.61 31.91
CA GLY A 240 -10.26 24.02 30.51
C GLY A 240 -8.83 24.19 30.00
N LYS A 241 -7.80 24.02 30.85
CA LYS A 241 -6.40 24.17 30.42
C LYS A 241 -5.96 23.01 29.53
N TYR A 242 -5.32 23.35 28.41
CA TYR A 242 -4.81 22.40 27.42
C TYR A 242 -3.32 22.15 27.57
N PHE A 243 -2.94 20.88 27.56
CA PHE A 243 -1.57 20.40 27.59
C PHE A 243 -1.36 19.38 26.48
N TYR A 244 -0.13 19.32 25.96
CA TYR A 244 0.28 18.26 25.07
C TYR A 244 1.73 17.81 25.35
N ALA A 245 1.99 16.55 25.01
CA ALA A 245 3.32 15.96 24.94
C ALA A 245 3.44 15.23 23.61
N GLU A 246 4.47 15.52 22.83
CA GLU A 246 4.76 14.90 21.54
C GLU A 246 6.15 14.27 21.56
N TYR A 247 6.28 13.05 21.06
CA TYR A 247 7.52 12.32 20.89
C TYR A 247 7.72 12.06 19.41
N SER A 248 8.82 12.53 18.83
CA SER A 248 9.08 12.42 17.39
C SER A 248 9.34 10.98 16.92
N ASN A 249 9.62 10.06 17.84
CA ASN A 249 9.70 8.63 17.56
C ASN A 249 9.06 7.83 18.69
N PHE A 250 8.20 6.89 18.33
CA PHE A 250 7.45 6.04 19.25
C PHE A 250 7.31 4.63 18.68
N LYS A 251 7.73 3.63 19.46
CA LYS A 251 7.58 2.20 19.12
C LYS A 251 7.30 1.37 20.35
N VAL A 252 6.48 0.33 20.17
CA VAL A 252 6.22 -0.70 21.18
C VAL A 252 6.73 -2.06 20.71
N GLY A 253 7.06 -2.94 21.64
CA GLY A 253 7.45 -4.32 21.37
C GLY A 253 6.26 -5.22 21.00
N ASN A 254 6.54 -6.46 20.63
CA ASN A 254 5.51 -7.49 20.41
C ASN A 254 5.02 -8.11 21.74
N ALA A 255 4.12 -9.10 21.64
CA ALA A 255 3.58 -9.81 22.81
C ALA A 255 4.67 -10.49 23.68
N THR A 256 5.73 -11.05 23.08
CA THR A 256 6.86 -11.66 23.81
C THR A 256 7.60 -10.62 24.66
N LEU A 257 7.74 -9.40 24.15
CA LEU A 257 8.28 -8.25 24.87
C LEU A 257 7.23 -7.52 25.72
N LYS A 258 6.05 -8.12 25.90
CA LYS A 258 4.93 -7.58 26.68
C LYS A 258 4.53 -6.16 26.25
N TYR A 259 4.61 -5.87 24.96
CA TYR A 259 4.30 -4.55 24.40
C TYR A 259 5.05 -3.39 25.06
N MET A 260 6.25 -3.66 25.60
CA MET A 260 7.06 -2.65 26.26
C MET A 260 7.38 -1.50 25.30
N LEU A 261 7.41 -0.28 25.81
CA LEU A 261 7.92 0.88 25.09
C LEU A 261 9.38 0.63 24.71
N THR A 262 9.66 0.43 23.43
CA THR A 262 11.02 0.15 22.93
C THR A 262 11.73 1.43 22.53
N THR A 263 10.98 2.46 22.13
CA THR A 263 11.55 3.75 21.72
C THR A 263 10.59 4.89 22.01
N ALA A 264 11.07 5.91 22.71
CA ALA A 264 10.41 7.20 22.88
C ALA A 264 11.45 8.31 23.04
N TYR A 265 11.67 9.11 22.00
CA TYR A 265 12.59 10.25 22.06
C TYR A 265 12.08 11.45 21.27
N GLY A 266 12.81 12.57 21.37
CA GLY A 266 12.42 13.83 20.73
C GLY A 266 11.17 14.45 21.36
N TYR A 267 11.14 14.46 22.68
CA TYR A 267 10.06 15.07 23.46
C TYR A 267 9.92 16.58 23.15
N SER A 268 8.69 17.02 22.98
CA SER A 268 8.29 18.43 22.96
C SER A 268 6.90 18.57 23.57
N GLY A 269 6.58 19.73 24.16
CA GLY A 269 5.26 19.95 24.74
C GLY A 269 5.27 20.82 25.98
N ASN A 270 4.07 21.24 26.36
CA ASN A 270 3.81 22.04 27.56
C ASN A 270 3.22 21.20 28.71
N ALA A 271 2.97 19.91 28.50
CA ALA A 271 2.71 18.99 29.60
C ALA A 271 3.98 18.89 30.45
N GLY A 272 3.91 19.18 31.75
CA GLY A 272 5.06 18.95 32.64
C GLY A 272 5.46 17.47 32.65
N ARG A 273 6.66 17.14 33.14
CA ARG A 273 7.08 15.73 33.35
C ARG A 273 6.29 15.02 34.47
N SER A 274 5.35 15.69 35.14
CA SER A 274 4.60 15.15 36.28
C SER A 274 3.32 14.43 35.84
N SER A 275 3.24 13.15 36.20
CA SER A 275 2.15 12.20 35.98
C SER A 275 0.84 12.55 36.69
N ASP A 276 0.85 13.48 37.64
CA ASP A 276 -0.27 13.78 38.53
C ASP A 276 -1.51 14.40 37.86
N SER A 277 -1.40 14.79 36.59
CA SER A 277 -2.52 15.38 35.83
C SER A 277 -3.32 14.38 34.99
N LEU A 278 -2.95 13.09 34.95
CA LEU A 278 -3.50 12.15 33.96
C LEU A 278 -4.74 11.36 34.40
N VAL A 279 -5.16 11.44 35.67
CA VAL A 279 -6.16 10.50 36.26
C VAL A 279 -7.41 11.18 36.84
N ASN A 280 -7.58 12.51 36.70
CA ASN A 280 -8.76 13.17 37.27
C ASN A 280 -10.03 12.96 36.41
N PRO A 281 -11.20 12.65 37.01
CA PRO A 281 -12.46 12.37 36.29
C PRO A 281 -12.98 13.50 35.41
N GLY A 282 -12.52 14.74 35.61
CA GLY A 282 -12.88 15.90 34.78
C GLY A 282 -11.93 16.14 33.59
N ASN A 283 -10.90 15.31 33.43
CA ASN A 283 -9.90 15.51 32.39
C ASN A 283 -10.25 14.69 31.14
N LYS A 284 -10.12 15.32 29.98
CA LYS A 284 -10.22 14.65 28.68
C LYS A 284 -8.81 14.37 28.18
N MET A 285 -8.60 13.16 27.68
CA MET A 285 -7.30 12.74 27.17
C MET A 285 -7.46 12.07 25.82
N ILE A 286 -6.62 12.43 24.87
CA ILE A 286 -6.54 11.78 23.57
C ILE A 286 -5.08 11.44 23.31
N ILE A 287 -4.84 10.21 22.87
CA ILE A 287 -3.52 9.80 22.41
C ILE A 287 -3.62 9.43 20.93
N VAL A 288 -2.72 9.99 20.13
CA VAL A 288 -2.67 9.80 18.68
C VAL A 288 -1.26 9.43 18.21
N ILE A 289 -1.18 8.71 17.09
CA ILE A 289 0.06 8.42 16.37
C ILE A 289 -0.04 8.81 14.89
N ARG A 290 1.10 9.16 14.29
CA ARG A 290 1.26 9.52 12.88
C ARG A 290 2.68 9.25 12.42
#